data_AF-A0A1E5E6I2-F1
#
_entry.id   AF-A0A1E5E6I2-F1
#
_cell.length_a   1.000
_cell.length_b   1.000
_cell.length_c   1.000
_cell.angle_alpha   90.00
_cell.angle_beta   90.00
_cell.angle_gamma   90.00
#
_symmetry.space_group_name_H-M   'P 1'
#
loop_
_entity.id
_entity.type
_entity.pdbx_description
1 polymer ?
#
loop_
_entity_poly.entity_id
_entity_poly.type
_entity_poly.pdbx_seq_one_letter_code
_entity_poly.pdbx_strand_id
1 'polypeptide(L)'
;MSLKLEYSHSKTYNFGDNLNPWLWPKLLGGILGESQGAYFLGIGTILTERLINEKLAGAQKIVIFSSGVWGHSLPTLTDNCDVYGVRGPRTAKYLGLAEELVVGDGAYLLTQVSYPKAQKVKGKVAFIPHHKSEDYIDWNDICTKLGITFISAKQPVEDFLLQIQECEYVIAEAMHGAITADVLRIPWIGVTFSPLFEKEKWFDFAEAMKLELNLQALPFTSSYKLPMFKNIEHVIRKKSSVFFKHKIKWKNLPVIWRRSSKHNVLALEDKLTELKESSLWQLSRQEDFDFICQKQAKTLDKLKSDFSES
;
A
#
# COMPACT_ATOMS: atom_id res chain seq x y z
N MET A 1 -17.73 9.05 -22.26
CA MET A 1 -18.37 8.78 -20.93
C MET A 1 -17.35 9.03 -19.81
N SER A 2 -17.71 9.68 -18.70
CA SER A 2 -16.78 9.90 -17.56
C SER A 2 -16.69 8.68 -16.63
N LEU A 3 -15.50 8.44 -16.07
CA LEU A 3 -15.25 7.40 -15.07
C LEU A 3 -15.17 8.02 -13.68
N LYS A 4 -15.95 7.49 -12.72
CA LYS A 4 -15.82 7.86 -11.31
C LYS A 4 -14.66 7.11 -10.68
N LEU A 5 -13.69 7.84 -10.15
CA LEU A 5 -12.58 7.26 -9.40
C LEU A 5 -13.11 6.63 -8.09
N GLU A 6 -12.86 5.33 -7.90
CA GLU A 6 -13.28 4.59 -6.71
C GLU A 6 -12.06 3.92 -6.06
N TYR A 7 -11.88 4.13 -4.76
CA TYR A 7 -10.71 3.69 -4.00
C TYR A 7 -11.05 3.53 -2.51
N SER A 8 -10.10 3.01 -1.73
CA SER A 8 -10.29 2.83 -0.28
C SER A 8 -10.35 4.18 0.45
N HIS A 9 -11.48 4.49 1.08
CA HIS A 9 -11.62 5.67 1.91
C HIS A 9 -11.34 5.34 3.38
N SER A 10 -10.18 5.76 3.86
CA SER A 10 -9.87 5.70 5.30
C SER A 10 -10.43 6.92 6.03
N LYS A 11 -10.86 6.74 7.29
CA LYS A 11 -11.30 7.85 8.17
C LYS A 11 -10.16 8.81 8.52
N THR A 12 -8.94 8.29 8.45
CA THR A 12 -7.70 9.05 8.62
C THR A 12 -6.96 9.03 7.30
N TYR A 13 -6.09 10.01 7.05
CA TYR A 13 -5.29 10.02 5.82
C TYR A 13 -4.46 8.73 5.69
N ASN A 14 -4.38 8.16 4.49
CA ASN A 14 -3.52 7.02 4.18
C ASN A 14 -2.86 7.30 2.83
N PHE A 15 -1.58 7.62 2.83
CA PHE A 15 -0.81 7.98 1.65
C PHE A 15 -1.08 7.06 0.45
N GLY A 16 -1.06 5.74 0.64
CA GLY A 16 -1.26 4.80 -0.46
C GLY A 16 -2.65 4.88 -1.10
N ASP A 17 -3.69 5.08 -0.29
CA ASP A 17 -5.05 5.24 -0.78
C ASP A 17 -5.25 6.64 -1.39
N ASN A 18 -4.73 7.68 -0.71
CA ASN A 18 -4.80 9.08 -1.10
C ASN A 18 -3.93 9.44 -2.31
N LEU A 19 -3.03 8.56 -2.74
CA LEU A 19 -2.32 8.69 -4.00
C LEU A 19 -3.31 8.64 -5.18
N ASN A 20 -4.41 7.90 -5.07
CA ASN A 20 -5.44 7.82 -6.13
C ASN A 20 -6.00 9.21 -6.51
N PRO A 21 -6.64 9.97 -5.59
CA PRO A 21 -7.20 11.28 -5.92
C PRO A 21 -6.15 12.35 -6.24
N TRP A 22 -4.88 12.14 -5.92
CA TRP A 22 -3.80 13.07 -6.30
C TRP A 22 -3.21 12.77 -7.68
N LEU A 23 -3.01 11.48 -8.02
CA LEU A 23 -2.30 11.03 -9.21
C LEU A 23 -3.22 10.91 -10.43
N TRP A 24 -4.33 10.19 -10.31
CA TRP A 24 -5.16 9.85 -11.46
C TRP A 24 -5.78 11.06 -12.17
N PRO A 25 -6.22 12.14 -11.48
CA PRO A 25 -6.67 13.34 -12.16
C PRO A 25 -5.60 14.00 -13.05
N LYS A 26 -4.31 13.91 -12.67
CA LYS A 26 -3.21 14.45 -13.49
C LYS A 26 -2.96 13.60 -14.73
N LEU A 27 -3.20 12.29 -14.62
CA LEU A 27 -2.94 11.33 -15.69
C LEU A 27 -4.10 11.23 -16.68
N LEU A 28 -5.33 11.18 -16.19
CA LEU A 28 -6.53 10.90 -16.97
C LEU A 28 -7.39 12.14 -17.26
N GLY A 29 -7.16 13.25 -16.54
CA GLY A 29 -7.86 14.52 -16.79
C GLY A 29 -9.37 14.36 -16.92
N GLY A 30 -9.93 14.83 -18.04
CA GLY A 30 -11.37 14.81 -18.31
C GLY A 30 -12.00 13.43 -18.51
N ILE A 31 -11.21 12.35 -18.60
CA ILE A 31 -11.75 10.98 -18.57
C ILE A 31 -12.35 10.69 -17.19
N LEU A 32 -11.78 11.26 -16.13
CA LEU A 32 -12.36 11.17 -14.79
C LEU A 32 -13.42 12.25 -14.58
N GLY A 33 -14.48 11.89 -13.88
CA GLY A 33 -15.52 12.83 -13.50
C GLY A 33 -16.59 12.18 -12.63
N GLU A 34 -17.66 12.92 -12.35
CA GLU A 34 -18.82 12.33 -11.70
C GLU A 34 -19.49 11.34 -12.66
N SER A 35 -19.86 10.17 -12.12
CA SER A 35 -20.56 9.11 -12.84
C SER A 35 -21.32 8.24 -11.86
N GLN A 36 -22.50 7.78 -12.27
CA GLN A 36 -23.34 6.85 -11.49
C GLN A 36 -23.28 5.41 -12.03
N GLY A 37 -22.60 5.19 -13.17
CA GLY A 37 -22.59 3.89 -13.84
C GLY A 37 -21.22 3.41 -14.29
N ALA A 38 -20.20 4.27 -14.35
CA ALA A 38 -18.87 3.88 -14.80
C ALA A 38 -17.80 4.27 -13.78
N TYR A 39 -16.93 3.32 -13.44
CA TYR A 39 -15.96 3.45 -12.35
C TYR A 39 -14.54 3.14 -12.83
N PHE A 40 -13.55 3.78 -12.22
CA PHE A 40 -12.13 3.51 -12.44
C PHE A 40 -11.46 3.07 -11.13
N LEU A 41 -10.80 1.92 -11.17
CA LEU A 41 -10.08 1.29 -10.06
C LEU A 41 -8.58 1.30 -10.34
N GLY A 42 -7.88 2.24 -9.69
CA GLY A 42 -6.46 2.51 -9.91
C GLY A 42 -5.54 1.73 -8.98
N ILE A 43 -5.14 2.35 -7.87
CA ILE A 43 -4.14 1.86 -6.92
C ILE A 43 -4.82 1.28 -5.68
N GLY A 44 -4.29 0.17 -5.17
CA GLY A 44 -4.65 -0.38 -3.88
C GLY A 44 -5.15 -1.82 -3.96
N THR A 45 -5.42 -2.41 -2.80
CA THR A 45 -5.95 -3.78 -2.71
C THR A 45 -7.46 -3.75 -2.57
N ILE A 46 -8.12 -3.26 -3.61
CA ILE A 46 -9.55 -2.92 -3.60
C ILE A 46 -10.40 -3.88 -4.43
N LEU A 47 -9.79 -4.74 -5.24
CA LEU A 47 -10.50 -5.80 -5.98
C LEU A 47 -11.02 -6.83 -4.99
N THR A 48 -12.25 -6.65 -4.54
CA THR A 48 -12.88 -7.46 -3.50
C THR A 48 -14.32 -7.72 -3.90
N GLU A 49 -14.87 -8.86 -3.48
CA GLU A 49 -16.28 -9.20 -3.67
C GLU A 49 -17.22 -8.07 -3.22
N ARG A 50 -16.95 -7.51 -2.03
CA ARG A 50 -17.71 -6.36 -1.50
C ARG A 50 -17.70 -5.14 -2.43
N LEU A 51 -16.56 -4.83 -3.06
CA LEU A 51 -16.51 -3.67 -3.96
C LEU A 51 -17.18 -3.99 -5.29
N ILE A 52 -16.75 -5.05 -5.96
CA ILE A 52 -17.14 -5.36 -7.34
C ILE A 52 -18.56 -5.91 -7.40
N ASN A 53 -18.85 -6.94 -6.59
CA ASN A 53 -20.08 -7.73 -6.69
C ASN A 53 -21.22 -7.20 -5.80
N GLU A 54 -20.93 -6.37 -4.79
CA GLU A 54 -21.97 -5.76 -3.93
C GLU A 54 -22.11 -4.26 -4.20
N LYS A 55 -21.07 -3.45 -3.93
CA LYS A 55 -21.15 -1.98 -4.03
C LYS A 55 -21.33 -1.51 -5.48
N LEU A 56 -20.65 -2.15 -6.42
CA LEU A 56 -20.65 -1.79 -7.84
C LEU A 56 -21.46 -2.76 -8.71
N ALA A 57 -22.34 -3.57 -8.10
CA ALA A 57 -23.13 -4.58 -8.82
C ALA A 57 -23.99 -3.99 -9.96
N GLY A 58 -24.45 -2.74 -9.79
CA GLY A 58 -25.24 -2.00 -10.80
C GLY A 58 -24.41 -1.15 -11.75
N ALA A 59 -23.07 -1.22 -11.70
CA ALA A 59 -22.22 -0.47 -12.61
C ALA A 59 -22.40 -0.96 -14.05
N GLN A 60 -22.52 -0.02 -14.98
CA GLN A 60 -22.49 -0.30 -16.42
C GLN A 60 -21.07 -0.62 -16.89
N LYS A 61 -20.04 -0.06 -16.24
CA LYS A 61 -18.63 -0.29 -16.57
C LYS A 61 -17.72 -0.15 -15.34
N ILE A 62 -16.76 -1.04 -15.19
CA ILE A 62 -15.70 -0.97 -14.17
C ILE A 62 -14.36 -1.14 -14.88
N VAL A 63 -13.57 -0.08 -14.92
CA VAL A 63 -12.22 -0.09 -15.51
C VAL A 63 -11.21 -0.41 -14.42
N ILE A 64 -10.41 -1.47 -14.61
CA ILE A 64 -9.39 -1.93 -13.66
C ILE A 64 -8.01 -1.73 -14.28
N PHE A 65 -7.12 -1.01 -13.58
CA PHE A 65 -5.79 -0.68 -14.12
C PHE A 65 -4.61 -1.30 -13.37
N SER A 66 -4.46 -1.06 -12.07
CA SER A 66 -3.28 -1.51 -11.30
C SER A 66 -3.66 -2.00 -9.90
N SER A 67 -4.94 -2.31 -9.70
CA SER A 67 -5.43 -2.73 -8.41
C SER A 67 -5.07 -4.19 -8.15
N GLY A 68 -4.91 -4.52 -6.87
CA GLY A 68 -4.63 -5.87 -6.40
C GLY A 68 -5.84 -6.50 -5.71
N VAL A 69 -5.79 -7.83 -5.58
CA VAL A 69 -6.68 -8.61 -4.70
C VAL A 69 -5.88 -9.18 -3.54
N TRP A 70 -6.54 -9.35 -2.39
CA TRP A 70 -5.96 -10.11 -1.29
C TRP A 70 -7.04 -10.67 -0.36
N GLY A 71 -6.80 -11.90 0.12
CA GLY A 71 -7.61 -12.57 1.12
C GLY A 71 -8.65 -13.51 0.50
N HIS A 72 -9.71 -13.78 1.24
CA HIS A 72 -10.69 -14.82 0.90
C HIS A 72 -11.94 -14.30 0.19
N SER A 73 -12.10 -12.98 0.10
CA SER A 73 -13.23 -12.31 -0.57
C SER A 73 -12.83 -11.92 -1.99
N LEU A 74 -12.55 -12.92 -2.82
CA LEU A 74 -12.18 -12.72 -4.22
C LEU A 74 -13.42 -12.25 -5.00
N PRO A 75 -13.32 -11.19 -5.82
CA PRO A 75 -14.43 -10.80 -6.66
C PRO A 75 -14.62 -11.79 -7.80
N THR A 76 -15.85 -11.93 -8.26
CA THR A 76 -16.14 -12.51 -9.58
C THR A 76 -16.17 -11.35 -10.58
N LEU A 77 -15.27 -11.35 -11.56
CA LEU A 77 -15.29 -10.35 -12.62
C LEU A 77 -16.44 -10.69 -13.59
N THR A 78 -17.22 -9.68 -13.96
CA THR A 78 -18.36 -9.77 -14.87
C THR A 78 -18.05 -9.04 -16.18
N ASP A 79 -18.88 -9.20 -17.21
CA ASP A 79 -18.64 -8.66 -18.56
C ASP A 79 -18.52 -7.12 -18.62
N ASN A 80 -18.97 -6.42 -17.58
CA ASN A 80 -18.80 -4.96 -17.44
C ASN A 80 -17.41 -4.56 -16.88
N CYS A 81 -16.54 -5.51 -16.55
CA CYS A 81 -15.20 -5.26 -16.02
C CYS A 81 -14.16 -5.21 -17.15
N ASP A 82 -13.72 -4.01 -17.50
CA ASP A 82 -12.63 -3.79 -18.46
C ASP A 82 -11.29 -3.83 -17.73
N VAL A 83 -10.58 -4.96 -17.83
CA VAL A 83 -9.28 -5.15 -17.18
C VAL A 83 -8.15 -4.73 -18.11
N TYR A 84 -7.59 -3.53 -17.89
CA TYR A 84 -6.38 -3.06 -18.54
C TYR A 84 -5.12 -3.62 -17.89
N GLY A 85 -5.18 -3.86 -16.59
CA GLY A 85 -4.10 -4.50 -15.87
C GLY A 85 -4.40 -4.75 -14.40
N VAL A 86 -3.48 -5.45 -13.76
CA VAL A 86 -3.49 -5.72 -12.32
C VAL A 86 -2.11 -5.53 -11.71
N ARG A 87 -2.07 -5.33 -10.38
CA ARG A 87 -0.85 -4.98 -9.65
C ARG A 87 0.29 -5.98 -9.84
N GLY A 88 0.00 -7.28 -9.77
CA GLY A 88 1.04 -8.29 -9.70
C GLY A 88 0.58 -9.69 -10.10
N PRO A 89 1.53 -10.64 -10.22
CA PRO A 89 1.26 -12.00 -10.68
C PRO A 89 0.31 -12.77 -9.77
N ARG A 90 0.36 -12.55 -8.45
CA ARG A 90 -0.55 -13.21 -7.52
C ARG A 90 -1.97 -12.72 -7.74
N THR A 91 -2.15 -11.42 -7.97
CA THR A 91 -3.47 -10.87 -8.32
C THR A 91 -3.99 -11.46 -9.63
N ALA A 92 -3.17 -11.53 -10.68
CA ALA A 92 -3.58 -12.13 -11.96
C ALA A 92 -4.04 -13.58 -11.75
N LYS A 93 -3.23 -14.38 -11.04
CA LYS A 93 -3.55 -15.77 -10.70
C LYS A 93 -4.86 -15.92 -9.93
N TYR A 94 -5.09 -15.10 -8.90
CA TYR A 94 -6.32 -15.16 -8.11
C TYR A 94 -7.58 -14.84 -8.91
N LEU A 95 -7.46 -14.03 -9.95
CA LEU A 95 -8.58 -13.61 -10.80
C LEU A 95 -8.69 -14.43 -12.10
N GLY A 96 -7.81 -15.43 -12.31
CA GLY A 96 -7.78 -16.22 -13.55
C GLY A 96 -7.39 -15.41 -14.78
N LEU A 97 -6.62 -14.34 -14.60
CA LEU A 97 -6.18 -13.43 -15.67
C LEU A 97 -4.84 -13.87 -16.25
N ALA A 98 -4.62 -13.52 -17.52
CA ALA A 98 -3.36 -13.78 -18.21
C ALA A 98 -2.21 -12.94 -17.61
N GLU A 99 -0.98 -13.46 -17.64
CA GLU A 99 0.20 -12.82 -17.03
C GLU A 99 0.54 -11.49 -17.73
N GLU A 100 0.17 -11.34 -19.00
CA GLU A 100 0.36 -10.12 -19.79
C GLU A 100 -0.40 -8.93 -19.19
N LEU A 101 -1.47 -9.16 -18.42
CA LEU A 101 -2.22 -8.13 -17.71
C LEU A 101 -1.52 -7.65 -16.42
N VAL A 102 -0.41 -8.25 -16.00
CA VAL A 102 0.37 -7.74 -14.87
C VAL A 102 1.09 -6.46 -15.27
N VAL A 103 0.68 -5.32 -14.75
CA VAL A 103 1.28 -4.00 -15.08
C VAL A 103 2.13 -3.41 -13.95
N GLY A 104 2.10 -3.97 -12.74
CA GLY A 104 2.75 -3.39 -11.57
C GLY A 104 1.81 -2.48 -10.76
N ASP A 105 2.28 -2.01 -9.61
CA ASP A 105 1.54 -1.05 -8.80
C ASP A 105 1.49 0.33 -9.49
N GLY A 106 0.31 0.94 -9.57
CA GLY A 106 0.12 2.19 -10.31
C GLY A 106 0.87 3.39 -9.71
N ALA A 107 1.42 3.29 -8.51
CA ALA A 107 2.29 4.31 -7.96
C ALA A 107 3.55 4.57 -8.82
N TYR A 108 3.97 3.62 -9.67
CA TYR A 108 5.07 3.84 -10.63
C TYR A 108 4.75 4.88 -11.71
N LEU A 109 3.47 5.19 -11.94
CA LEU A 109 3.07 6.33 -12.79
C LEU A 109 3.36 7.70 -12.17
N LEU A 110 3.86 7.78 -10.93
CA LEU A 110 4.47 9.00 -10.40
C LEU A 110 5.59 9.53 -11.32
N THR A 111 6.25 8.66 -12.07
CA THR A 111 7.26 9.03 -13.08
C THR A 111 6.69 9.86 -14.25
N GLN A 112 5.37 9.81 -14.46
CA GLN A 112 4.67 10.48 -15.57
C GLN A 112 4.06 11.83 -15.18
N VAL A 113 4.28 12.30 -13.95
CA VAL A 113 3.73 13.57 -13.46
C VAL A 113 4.78 14.41 -12.77
N SER A 114 4.56 15.74 -12.76
CA SER A 114 5.36 16.64 -11.95
C SER A 114 5.00 16.52 -10.47
N TYR A 115 6.03 16.50 -9.62
CA TYR A 115 5.93 16.52 -8.17
C TYR A 115 7.10 17.32 -7.57
N PRO A 116 6.96 17.87 -6.37
CA PRO A 116 8.00 18.68 -5.74
C PRO A 116 9.26 17.85 -5.50
N LYS A 117 10.43 18.49 -5.68
CA LYS A 117 11.74 17.85 -5.57
C LYS A 117 12.47 18.32 -4.33
N ALA A 118 13.13 17.40 -3.64
CA ALA A 118 14.03 17.69 -2.54
C ALA A 118 15.43 17.14 -2.84
N GLN A 119 16.44 17.73 -2.19
CA GLN A 119 17.81 17.24 -2.25
C GLN A 119 18.03 16.18 -1.18
N LYS A 120 18.75 15.12 -1.54
CA LYS A 120 19.13 14.06 -0.60
C LYS A 120 20.02 14.64 0.51
N VAL A 121 19.68 14.32 1.75
CA VAL A 121 20.46 14.68 2.94
C VAL A 121 21.32 13.49 3.33
N LYS A 122 22.65 13.68 3.33
CA LYS A 122 23.61 12.62 3.65
C LYS A 122 23.33 12.02 5.04
N GLY A 123 23.27 10.69 5.12
CA GLY A 123 23.04 9.96 6.37
C GLY A 123 21.61 10.02 6.91
N LYS A 124 20.66 10.68 6.22
CA LYS A 124 19.26 10.73 6.67
C LYS A 124 18.58 9.39 6.39
N VAL A 125 18.19 8.70 7.45
CA VAL A 125 17.40 7.47 7.40
C VAL A 125 16.02 7.76 7.94
N ALA A 126 14.98 7.22 7.29
CA ALA A 126 13.62 7.37 7.76
C ALA A 126 12.94 6.05 8.10
N PHE A 127 11.99 6.11 9.02
CA PHE A 127 11.06 5.03 9.32
C PHE A 127 9.63 5.43 8.94
N ILE A 128 8.97 4.57 8.16
CA ILE A 128 7.61 4.75 7.65
C ILE A 128 6.71 3.64 8.20
N PRO A 129 6.02 3.83 9.34
CA PRO A 129 5.07 2.85 9.84
C PRO A 129 3.84 2.74 8.92
N HIS A 130 3.13 1.63 9.02
CA HIS A 130 1.79 1.55 8.45
C HIS A 130 0.85 2.51 9.20
N HIS A 131 -0.10 3.16 8.51
CA HIS A 131 -0.99 4.17 9.12
C HIS A 131 -1.70 3.68 10.39
N LYS A 132 -2.11 2.40 10.46
CA LYS A 132 -2.72 1.83 11.69
C LYS A 132 -1.71 1.57 12.80
N SER A 133 -0.45 1.37 12.45
CA SER A 133 0.62 1.14 13.41
C SER A 133 1.01 2.40 14.17
N GLU A 134 0.73 3.57 13.60
CA GLU A 134 0.82 4.86 14.31
C GLU A 134 -0.11 4.96 15.52
N ASP A 135 -1.17 4.13 15.59
CA ASP A 135 -2.09 4.13 16.72
C ASP A 135 -1.60 3.28 17.91
N TYR A 136 -0.54 2.47 17.73
CA TYR A 136 -0.02 1.59 18.79
C TYR A 136 1.08 2.23 19.62
N ILE A 137 1.92 3.08 19.00
CA ILE A 137 3.13 3.59 19.64
C ILE A 137 3.45 5.00 19.17
N ASP A 138 4.13 5.76 20.02
CA ASP A 138 4.66 7.07 19.67
C ASP A 138 5.92 6.89 18.83
N TRP A 139 5.74 6.77 17.51
CA TRP A 139 6.86 6.62 16.59
C TRP A 139 7.76 7.85 16.55
N ASN A 140 7.23 9.04 16.83
CA ASN A 140 8.04 10.24 16.85
C ASN A 140 9.06 10.20 18.00
N ASP A 141 8.63 9.80 19.19
CA ASP A 141 9.52 9.61 20.36
C ASP A 141 10.62 8.57 20.08
N ILE A 142 10.24 7.40 19.56
CA ILE A 142 11.20 6.33 19.22
C ILE A 142 12.20 6.82 18.17
N CYS A 143 11.71 7.33 17.03
CA CYS A 143 12.59 7.71 15.93
C CYS A 143 13.54 8.84 16.34
N THR A 144 13.05 9.82 17.12
CA THR A 144 13.88 10.93 17.62
C THR A 144 15.05 10.42 18.48
N LYS A 145 14.79 9.50 19.42
CA LYS A 145 15.84 8.91 20.26
C LYS A 145 16.92 8.18 19.46
N LEU A 146 16.52 7.53 18.37
CA LEU A 146 17.42 6.76 17.52
C LEU A 146 18.08 7.60 16.43
N GLY A 147 17.77 8.90 16.33
CA GLY A 147 18.21 9.74 15.23
C GLY A 147 17.75 9.21 13.87
N ILE A 148 16.52 8.69 13.81
CA ILE A 148 15.80 8.28 12.60
C ILE A 148 14.72 9.32 12.34
N THR A 149 14.45 9.64 11.07
CA THR A 149 13.34 10.52 10.70
C THR A 149 12.03 9.72 10.70
N PHE A 150 11.06 10.11 11.52
CA PHE A 150 9.70 9.56 11.40
C PHE A 150 8.98 10.21 10.21
N ILE A 151 8.48 9.39 9.29
CA ILE A 151 7.63 9.84 8.18
C ILE A 151 6.26 9.18 8.36
N SER A 152 5.23 9.98 8.67
CA SER A 152 3.87 9.47 8.84
C SER A 152 3.26 9.04 7.50
N ALA A 153 2.52 7.94 7.49
CA ALA A 153 1.71 7.56 6.33
C ALA A 153 0.38 8.34 6.27
N LYS A 154 0.11 9.21 7.26
CA LYS A 154 -1.12 10.01 7.39
C LYS A 154 -0.91 11.48 7.02
N GLN A 155 -0.11 11.75 5.98
CA GLN A 155 0.22 13.11 5.52
C GLN A 155 0.00 13.28 4.01
N PRO A 156 -0.15 14.53 3.51
CA PRO A 156 -0.31 14.82 2.09
C PRO A 156 0.76 14.16 1.19
N VAL A 157 0.36 13.81 -0.04
CA VAL A 157 1.23 13.14 -1.01
C VAL A 157 2.53 13.91 -1.25
N GLU A 158 2.46 15.23 -1.42
CA GLU A 158 3.62 16.07 -1.71
C GLU A 158 4.62 16.12 -0.56
N ASP A 159 4.15 16.27 0.68
CA ASP A 159 4.99 16.25 1.88
C ASP A 159 5.68 14.89 2.05
N PHE A 160 4.95 13.80 1.78
CA PHE A 160 5.48 12.44 1.84
C PHE A 160 6.59 12.22 0.79
N LEU A 161 6.37 12.69 -0.45
CA LEU A 161 7.37 12.61 -1.53
C LEU A 161 8.62 13.42 -1.21
N LEU A 162 8.46 14.64 -0.68
CA LEU A 162 9.60 15.48 -0.26
C LEU A 162 10.44 14.78 0.81
N GLN A 163 9.79 14.28 1.87
CA GLN A 163 10.50 13.64 2.99
C GLN A 163 11.25 12.36 2.56
N ILE A 164 10.69 11.54 1.66
CA ILE A 164 11.41 10.36 1.14
C ILE A 164 12.61 10.77 0.30
N GLN A 165 12.49 11.77 -0.57
CA GLN A 165 13.59 12.22 -1.44
C GLN A 165 14.82 12.70 -0.65
N GLU A 166 14.61 13.26 0.54
CA GLU A 166 15.68 13.69 1.42
C GLU A 166 16.45 12.51 2.05
N CYS A 167 15.92 11.30 2.01
CA CYS A 167 16.51 10.15 2.67
C CYS A 167 17.59 9.48 1.82
N GLU A 168 18.61 8.94 2.50
CA GLU A 168 19.58 8.05 1.91
C GLU A 168 18.96 6.68 1.62
N TYR A 169 18.16 6.17 2.56
CA TYR A 169 17.27 5.02 2.42
C TYR A 169 16.14 5.08 3.46
N VAL A 170 15.10 4.27 3.28
CA VAL A 170 13.96 4.20 4.22
C VAL A 170 13.72 2.80 4.78
N ILE A 171 13.22 2.71 6.00
CA ILE A 171 12.73 1.48 6.64
C ILE A 171 11.21 1.58 6.63
N ALA A 172 10.52 0.67 5.95
CA ALA A 172 9.08 0.81 5.66
C ALA A 172 8.27 -0.40 6.13
N GLU A 173 7.27 -0.14 6.98
CA GLU A 173 6.16 -1.07 7.25
C GLU A 173 4.95 -0.76 6.34
N ALA A 174 4.82 0.49 5.90
CA ALA A 174 3.86 0.85 4.86
C ALA A 174 4.36 0.39 3.49
N MET A 175 3.61 -0.51 2.82
CA MET A 175 3.97 -1.00 1.48
C MET A 175 4.14 0.13 0.46
N HIS A 176 3.24 1.13 0.47
CA HIS A 176 3.38 2.29 -0.41
C HIS A 176 4.54 3.22 -0.02
N GLY A 177 5.09 3.12 1.19
CA GLY A 177 6.36 3.75 1.55
C GLY A 177 7.52 3.11 0.80
N ALA A 178 7.58 1.77 0.78
CA ALA A 178 8.58 1.02 0.02
C ALA A 178 8.43 1.21 -1.49
N ILE A 179 7.20 1.11 -2.04
CA ILE A 179 6.95 1.33 -3.47
C ILE A 179 7.37 2.74 -3.88
N THR A 180 6.99 3.77 -3.10
CA THR A 180 7.37 5.16 -3.41
C THR A 180 8.88 5.36 -3.33
N ALA A 181 9.56 4.76 -2.36
CA ALA A 181 11.01 4.81 -2.27
C ALA A 181 11.65 4.16 -3.51
N ASP A 182 11.17 2.98 -3.93
CA ASP A 182 11.63 2.32 -5.15
C ASP A 182 11.44 3.17 -6.40
N VAL A 183 10.29 3.87 -6.50
CA VAL A 183 9.98 4.79 -7.59
C VAL A 183 10.94 5.98 -7.63
N LEU A 184 11.26 6.54 -6.46
CA LEU A 184 12.20 7.66 -6.30
C LEU A 184 13.66 7.21 -6.35
N ARG A 185 13.92 5.92 -6.58
CA ARG A 185 15.25 5.30 -6.58
C ARG A 185 15.99 5.49 -5.24
N ILE A 186 15.24 5.46 -4.15
CA ILE A 186 15.72 5.46 -2.76
C ILE A 186 15.69 4.01 -2.25
N PRO A 187 16.83 3.42 -1.85
CA PRO A 187 16.85 2.08 -1.26
C PRO A 187 15.91 1.97 -0.07
N TRP A 188 15.39 0.76 0.17
CA TRP A 188 14.43 0.55 1.25
C TRP A 188 14.57 -0.80 1.93
N ILE A 189 14.24 -0.86 3.22
CA ILE A 189 14.15 -2.08 4.03
C ILE A 189 12.69 -2.31 4.38
N GLY A 190 12.10 -3.42 3.96
CA GLY A 190 10.74 -3.78 4.33
C GLY A 190 10.70 -4.40 5.73
N VAL A 191 9.74 -3.99 6.56
CA VAL A 191 9.58 -4.53 7.92
C VAL A 191 8.15 -4.97 8.23
N THR A 192 8.01 -5.90 9.17
CA THR A 192 6.72 -6.34 9.71
C THR A 192 6.62 -5.96 11.18
N PHE A 193 5.62 -5.17 11.57
CA PHE A 193 5.41 -4.79 12.97
C PHE A 193 4.00 -5.16 13.46
N SER A 194 2.96 -4.76 12.73
CA SER A 194 1.59 -5.03 13.13
C SER A 194 1.24 -6.52 13.01
N PRO A 195 0.48 -7.10 13.97
CA PRO A 195 -0.14 -8.42 13.81
C PRO A 195 -1.11 -8.50 12.62
N LEU A 196 -1.55 -7.34 12.11
CA LEU A 196 -2.42 -7.22 10.95
C LEU A 196 -1.64 -6.99 9.65
N PHE A 197 -0.31 -7.15 9.67
CA PHE A 197 0.53 -7.01 8.49
C PHE A 197 0.16 -8.05 7.43
N GLU A 198 -0.03 -7.60 6.20
CA GLU A 198 -0.51 -8.42 5.08
C GLU A 198 0.65 -8.72 4.12
N LYS A 199 1.44 -9.75 4.45
CA LYS A 199 2.68 -10.10 3.73
C LYS A 199 2.47 -10.39 2.23
N GLU A 200 1.32 -10.96 1.89
CA GLU A 200 1.01 -11.43 0.54
C GLU A 200 0.86 -10.29 -0.46
N LYS A 201 0.43 -9.10 0.00
CA LYS A 201 0.41 -7.89 -0.84
C LYS A 201 1.81 -7.45 -1.24
N TRP A 202 2.77 -7.59 -0.31
CA TRP A 202 4.16 -7.24 -0.57
C TRP A 202 4.80 -8.21 -1.56
N PHE A 203 4.49 -9.51 -1.47
CA PHE A 203 4.98 -10.48 -2.46
C PHE A 203 4.39 -10.23 -3.85
N ASP A 204 3.10 -9.91 -3.95
CA ASP A 204 2.46 -9.58 -5.24
C ASP A 204 3.15 -8.38 -5.92
N PHE A 205 3.51 -7.36 -5.14
CA PHE A 205 4.32 -6.22 -5.60
C PHE A 205 5.75 -6.65 -5.97
N ALA A 206 6.45 -7.35 -5.08
CA ALA A 206 7.85 -7.70 -5.26
C ALA A 206 8.05 -8.61 -6.47
N GLU A 207 7.16 -9.57 -6.70
CA GLU A 207 7.21 -10.46 -7.87
C GLU A 207 7.00 -9.69 -9.17
N ALA A 208 6.11 -8.69 -9.20
CA ALA A 208 5.95 -7.82 -10.37
C ALA A 208 7.25 -7.07 -10.70
N MET A 209 8.04 -6.71 -9.68
CA MET A 209 9.33 -6.03 -9.81
C MET A 209 10.53 -6.98 -9.86
N LYS A 210 10.31 -8.30 -9.86
CA LYS A 210 11.35 -9.35 -9.74
C LYS A 210 12.32 -9.12 -8.57
N LEU A 211 11.79 -8.63 -7.45
CA LEU A 211 12.52 -8.41 -6.22
C LEU A 211 12.52 -9.66 -5.35
N GLU A 212 13.71 -10.03 -4.85
CA GLU A 212 13.84 -11.03 -3.78
C GLU A 212 13.47 -10.40 -2.43
N LEU A 213 12.16 -10.39 -2.13
CA LEU A 213 11.64 -9.69 -0.96
C LEU A 213 12.19 -10.23 0.36
N ASN A 214 12.98 -9.40 1.04
CA ASN A 214 13.46 -9.62 2.40
C ASN A 214 12.72 -8.69 3.39
N LEU A 215 11.87 -9.27 4.24
CA LEU A 215 11.14 -8.55 5.28
C LEU A 215 11.73 -8.82 6.66
N GLN A 216 12.05 -7.77 7.39
CA GLN A 216 12.60 -7.84 8.74
C GLN A 216 11.49 -7.72 9.80
N ALA A 217 11.46 -8.63 10.77
CA ALA A 217 10.45 -8.59 11.82
C ALA A 217 10.83 -7.60 12.92
N LEU A 218 9.92 -6.70 13.27
CA LEU A 218 10.01 -5.83 14.44
C LEU A 218 9.19 -6.42 15.60
N PRO A 219 9.69 -6.35 16.85
CA PRO A 219 8.89 -6.70 18.02
C PRO A 219 7.63 -5.84 18.11
N PHE A 220 6.46 -6.48 18.18
CA PHE A 220 5.21 -5.75 18.36
C PHE A 220 5.13 -5.12 19.75
N THR A 221 4.96 -3.80 19.79
CA THR A 221 4.95 -3.00 21.02
C THR A 221 3.81 -1.99 20.97
N SER A 222 3.15 -1.75 22.12
CA SER A 222 2.10 -0.74 22.25
C SER A 222 2.33 0.13 23.47
N SER A 223 2.52 1.44 23.25
CA SER A 223 2.62 2.46 24.30
C SER A 223 1.25 2.86 24.85
N TYR A 224 0.18 2.58 24.10
CA TYR A 224 -1.18 2.86 24.51
C TYR A 224 -1.92 1.59 24.93
N LYS A 225 -2.94 1.75 25.77
CA LYS A 225 -3.91 0.70 26.06
C LYS A 225 -5.05 0.83 25.06
N LEU A 226 -5.55 -0.30 24.53
CA LEU A 226 -6.79 -0.26 23.77
C LEU A 226 -7.97 0.01 24.73
N PRO A 227 -8.99 0.77 24.29
CA PRO A 227 -10.22 0.95 25.07
C PRO A 227 -10.83 -0.40 25.47
N MET A 228 -11.38 -0.48 26.68
CA MET A 228 -11.91 -1.74 27.23
C MET A 228 -12.92 -2.41 26.30
N PHE A 229 -13.85 -1.63 25.73
CA PHE A 229 -14.85 -2.14 24.78
C PHE A 229 -14.20 -2.72 23.51
N LYS A 230 -13.15 -2.10 22.96
CA LYS A 230 -12.42 -2.62 21.79
C LYS A 230 -11.65 -3.90 22.11
N ASN A 231 -11.05 -4.00 23.30
CA ASN A 231 -10.39 -5.24 23.74
C ASN A 231 -11.39 -6.40 23.86
N ILE A 232 -12.55 -6.15 24.47
CA ILE A 232 -13.63 -7.15 24.58
C ILE A 232 -14.14 -7.54 23.19
N GLU A 233 -14.39 -6.56 22.31
CA GLU A 233 -14.77 -6.80 20.92
C GLU A 233 -13.75 -7.66 20.18
N HIS A 234 -12.44 -7.36 20.32
CA HIS A 234 -11.37 -8.14 19.70
C HIS A 234 -11.33 -9.58 20.24
N VAL A 235 -11.55 -9.79 21.54
CA VAL A 235 -11.64 -11.13 22.14
C VAL A 235 -12.83 -11.91 21.59
N ILE A 236 -14.01 -11.28 21.50
CA ILE A 236 -15.22 -11.90 20.95
C ILE A 236 -15.02 -12.25 19.46
N ARG A 237 -14.46 -11.33 18.68
CA ARG A 237 -14.12 -11.54 17.26
C ARG A 237 -13.10 -12.66 17.08
N LYS A 238 -12.06 -12.73 17.93
CA LYS A 238 -11.10 -13.84 17.93
C LYS A 238 -11.78 -15.18 18.18
N LYS A 239 -12.59 -15.29 19.23
CA LYS A 239 -13.28 -16.55 19.59
C LYS A 239 -14.28 -16.98 18.50
N SER A 240 -14.99 -16.04 17.91
CA SER A 240 -15.95 -16.31 16.82
C SER A 240 -15.28 -16.64 15.48
N SER A 241 -14.01 -16.27 15.26
CA SER A 241 -13.28 -16.58 14.02
C SER A 241 -13.05 -18.08 13.76
N VAL A 242 -13.22 -18.93 14.78
CA VAL A 242 -13.20 -20.40 14.64
C VAL A 242 -14.45 -20.90 13.92
N PHE A 243 -15.59 -20.23 14.11
CA PHE A 243 -16.88 -20.59 13.50
C PHE A 243 -17.08 -19.92 12.13
N PHE A 244 -16.49 -18.74 11.91
CA PHE A 244 -16.59 -18.00 10.65
C PHE A 244 -15.28 -18.07 9.84
N LYS A 245 -15.13 -19.12 9.02
CA LYS A 245 -13.95 -19.36 8.16
C LYS A 245 -13.56 -18.16 7.27
N HIS A 246 -14.52 -17.31 6.88
CA HIS A 246 -14.31 -16.13 6.03
C HIS A 246 -13.72 -14.90 6.76
N LYS A 247 -13.48 -14.97 8.09
CA LYS A 247 -13.00 -13.83 8.91
C LYS A 247 -11.63 -14.07 9.55
N ILE A 248 -10.67 -14.58 8.78
CA ILE A 248 -9.33 -14.94 9.26
C ILE A 248 -8.58 -13.76 9.92
N LYS A 249 -8.78 -12.52 9.45
CA LYS A 249 -8.18 -11.32 10.08
C LYS A 249 -8.57 -11.14 11.55
N TRP A 250 -9.71 -11.69 11.98
CA TRP A 250 -10.14 -11.62 13.36
C TRP A 250 -9.24 -12.43 14.30
N LYS A 251 -8.59 -13.49 13.81
CA LYS A 251 -7.61 -14.28 14.58
C LYS A 251 -6.41 -13.45 15.04
N ASN A 252 -6.03 -12.44 14.25
CA ASN A 252 -4.82 -11.67 14.46
C ASN A 252 -5.05 -10.30 15.12
N LEU A 253 -6.28 -9.97 15.53
CA LEU A 253 -6.57 -8.69 16.18
C LEU A 253 -5.75 -8.51 17.47
N PRO A 254 -4.99 -7.44 17.68
CA PRO A 254 -4.24 -7.29 18.91
C PRO A 254 -5.20 -7.05 20.09
N VAL A 255 -4.95 -7.69 21.24
CA VAL A 255 -5.67 -7.43 22.49
C VAL A 255 -4.65 -6.83 23.46
N ILE A 256 -4.83 -5.56 23.81
CA ILE A 256 -3.82 -4.74 24.49
C ILE A 256 -4.42 -4.22 25.79
N TRP A 257 -4.48 -5.09 26.80
CA TRP A 257 -4.97 -4.78 28.14
C TRP A 257 -3.98 -3.90 28.93
N ARG A 258 -2.69 -4.02 28.62
CA ARG A 258 -1.58 -3.33 29.29
C ARG A 258 -0.61 -2.80 28.24
N ARG A 259 0.11 -1.73 28.59
CA ARG A 259 1.24 -1.24 27.79
C ARG A 259 2.31 -2.33 27.72
N SER A 260 3.07 -2.35 26.63
CA SER A 260 4.22 -3.24 26.51
C SER A 260 5.25 -2.97 27.62
N SER A 261 5.99 -4.01 28.01
CA SER A 261 7.07 -3.87 28.99
C SER A 261 8.19 -2.98 28.45
N LYS A 262 8.99 -2.37 29.34
CA LYS A 262 10.18 -1.63 28.94
C LYS A 262 11.13 -2.48 28.08
N HIS A 263 11.26 -3.77 28.41
CA HIS A 263 12.03 -4.73 27.63
C HIS A 263 11.58 -4.83 26.16
N ASN A 264 10.28 -4.84 25.89
CA ASN A 264 9.77 -4.92 24.51
C ASN A 264 9.98 -3.63 23.73
N VAL A 265 9.93 -2.47 24.41
CA VAL A 265 10.27 -1.18 23.80
C VAL A 265 11.75 -1.14 23.45
N LEU A 266 12.63 -1.56 24.37
CA LEU A 266 14.07 -1.65 24.13
C LEU A 266 14.40 -2.61 22.98
N ALA A 267 13.78 -3.79 22.93
CA ALA A 267 13.99 -4.73 21.83
C ALA A 267 13.58 -4.16 20.45
N LEU A 268 12.54 -3.31 20.41
CA LEU A 268 12.15 -2.59 19.20
C LEU A 268 13.18 -1.51 18.83
N GLU A 269 13.64 -0.72 19.81
CA GLU A 269 14.67 0.30 19.65
C GLU A 269 16.00 -0.31 19.17
N ASP A 270 16.43 -1.42 19.77
CA ASP A 270 17.63 -2.17 19.38
C ASP A 270 17.51 -2.66 17.93
N LYS A 271 16.36 -3.24 17.55
CA LYS A 271 16.15 -3.73 16.18
C LYS A 271 16.14 -2.59 15.17
N LEU A 272 15.53 -1.45 15.48
CA LEU A 272 15.55 -0.28 14.59
C LEU A 272 16.96 0.31 14.46
N THR A 273 17.75 0.28 15.53
CA THR A 273 19.16 0.69 15.51
C THR A 273 19.99 -0.22 14.62
N GLU A 274 19.81 -1.54 14.74
CA GLU A 274 20.44 -2.53 13.85
C GLU A 274 20.09 -2.25 12.38
N LEU A 275 18.82 -1.99 12.08
CA LEU A 275 18.37 -1.70 10.71
C LEU A 275 18.89 -0.34 10.19
N LYS A 276 19.10 0.65 11.07
CA LYS A 276 19.70 1.95 10.72
C LYS A 276 21.17 1.84 10.28
N GLU A 277 21.87 0.80 10.72
CA GLU A 277 23.26 0.55 10.36
C GLU A 277 23.40 -0.55 9.30
N SER A 278 22.27 -1.06 8.82
CA SER A 278 22.22 -2.23 7.95
C SER A 278 22.40 -1.91 6.47
N SER A 279 23.01 -2.85 5.75
CA SER A 279 23.05 -2.87 4.28
C SER A 279 21.99 -3.80 3.67
N LEU A 280 20.98 -4.23 4.44
CA LEU A 280 19.89 -5.12 3.99
C LEU A 280 18.81 -4.40 3.16
N TRP A 281 19.13 -3.21 2.64
CA TRP A 281 18.25 -2.48 1.76
C TRP A 281 18.10 -3.20 0.43
N GLN A 282 16.96 -2.98 -0.20
CA GLN A 282 16.58 -3.51 -1.50
C GLN A 282 16.23 -2.35 -2.42
N LEU A 283 16.43 -2.56 -3.71
CA LEU A 283 16.01 -1.65 -4.76
C LEU A 283 15.82 -2.46 -6.05
N SER A 284 14.75 -2.18 -6.78
CA SER A 284 14.51 -2.86 -8.07
C SER A 284 15.64 -2.59 -9.06
N ARG A 285 15.94 -3.57 -9.92
CA ARG A 285 16.92 -3.37 -10.99
C ARG A 285 16.41 -2.31 -11.96
N GLN A 286 17.31 -1.51 -12.51
CA GLN A 286 16.92 -0.42 -13.42
C GLN A 286 16.12 -0.93 -14.62
N GLU A 287 16.49 -2.09 -15.17
CA GLU A 287 15.78 -2.71 -16.30
C GLU A 287 14.34 -3.10 -15.96
N ASP A 288 14.09 -3.67 -14.77
CA ASP A 288 12.74 -4.06 -14.35
C ASP A 288 11.90 -2.83 -14.00
N PHE A 289 12.53 -1.81 -13.40
CA PHE A 289 11.91 -0.50 -13.17
C PHE A 289 11.46 0.15 -14.49
N ASP A 290 12.36 0.26 -15.46
CA ASP A 290 12.08 0.88 -16.76
C ASP A 290 11.00 0.10 -17.51
N PHE A 291 11.06 -1.24 -17.46
CA PHE A 291 10.04 -2.10 -18.07
C PHE A 291 8.65 -1.84 -17.48
N ILE A 292 8.51 -1.81 -16.14
CA ILE A 292 7.22 -1.56 -15.48
C ILE A 292 6.71 -0.15 -15.79
N CYS A 293 7.56 0.87 -15.72
CA CYS A 293 7.19 2.24 -16.07
C CYS A 293 6.70 2.36 -17.53
N GLN A 294 7.42 1.74 -18.47
CA GLN A 294 7.03 1.74 -19.88
C GLN A 294 5.73 0.95 -20.12
N LYS A 295 5.57 -0.20 -19.47
CA LYS A 295 4.34 -1.00 -19.57
C LYS A 295 3.13 -0.23 -19.06
N GLN A 296 3.25 0.42 -17.89
CA GLN A 296 2.17 1.25 -17.34
C GLN A 296 1.86 2.45 -18.24
N ALA A 297 2.87 3.15 -18.77
CA ALA A 297 2.66 4.26 -19.69
C ALA A 297 1.90 3.82 -20.96
N LYS A 298 2.32 2.72 -21.59
CA LYS A 298 1.62 2.17 -22.78
C LYS A 298 0.19 1.74 -22.48
N THR A 299 -0.04 1.07 -21.35
CA THR A 299 -1.40 0.68 -20.95
C THR A 299 -2.27 1.91 -20.66
N LEU A 300 -1.69 2.95 -20.06
CA LEU A 300 -2.38 4.22 -19.81
C LEU A 300 -2.74 4.93 -21.12
N ASP A 301 -1.84 4.95 -22.10
CA ASP A 301 -2.10 5.53 -23.43
C ASP A 301 -3.19 4.76 -24.17
N LYS A 302 -3.17 3.42 -24.11
CA LYS A 302 -4.26 2.59 -24.64
C LYS A 302 -5.61 2.97 -24.01
N LEU A 303 -5.67 3.05 -22.69
CA LEU A 303 -6.88 3.46 -21.97
C LEU A 303 -7.34 4.84 -22.43
N LYS A 304 -6.44 5.81 -22.56
CA LYS A 304 -6.79 7.14 -23.08
C LYS A 304 -7.36 7.09 -24.49
N SER A 305 -6.77 6.31 -25.39
CA SER A 305 -7.25 6.14 -26.77
C SER A 305 -8.69 5.62 -26.78
N ASP A 306 -8.93 4.52 -26.06
CA ASP A 306 -10.23 3.86 -26.00
C ASP A 306 -11.34 4.81 -25.49
N PHE A 307 -11.00 5.77 -24.61
CA PHE A 307 -11.94 6.76 -24.07
C PHE A 307 -11.97 8.10 -24.83
N SER A 308 -11.02 8.35 -25.73
CA SER A 308 -11.04 9.50 -26.65
C SER A 308 -11.86 9.25 -27.91
N GLU A 309 -11.99 7.98 -28.30
CA GLU A 309 -12.77 7.51 -29.45
C GLU A 309 -14.25 7.22 -29.09
N SER A 310 -14.63 7.36 -27.81
CA SER A 310 -15.95 7.04 -27.23
C SER A 310 -16.78 8.27 -26.84
#